data_AF-A0A2I0VKV6-F1
#
_entry.id   AF-A0A2I0VKV6-F1
#
_cell.length_a   1.000
_cell.length_b   1.000
_cell.length_c   1.000
_cell.angle_alpha   90.00
_cell.angle_beta   90.00
_cell.angle_gamma   90.00
#
_symmetry.space_group_name_H-M   'P 1'
#
loop_
_entity.id
_entity.type
_entity.pdbx_description
1 polymer ?
#
loop_
_entity_poly.entity_id
_entity_poly.type
_entity_poly.pdbx_seq_one_letter_code
_entity_poly.pdbx_strand_id
1 'polypeptide(L)' 'MAIHLYKTSTPSTCNGAVDNQVKSNPQNNLIYGQHRCGKGRNTRGIITTGHRGGGHKRLYRKIDF' A
#
# COMPACT_ATOMS: atom_id res chain seq x y z
N MET A 1 6.47 6.66 -17.05
CA MET A 1 5.58 6.99 -15.92
C MET A 1 4.66 8.09 -16.40
N ALA A 2 3.37 7.79 -16.56
CA ALA A 2 2.39 8.74 -17.07
C ALA A 2 1.35 8.97 -15.97
N ILE A 3 1.16 10.23 -15.59
CA ILE A 3 0.19 10.63 -14.57
C ILE A 3 -1.15 10.86 -15.27
N HIS A 4 -2.17 10.11 -14.87
CA HIS A 4 -3.52 10.30 -15.40
C HIS A 4 -4.36 11.12 -14.41
N LEU A 5 -4.81 12.29 -14.85
CA LEU A 5 -5.72 13.15 -14.10
C LEU A 5 -7.17 12.70 -14.33
N TYR A 6 -7.95 12.59 -13.26
CA TYR A 6 -9.37 12.30 -13.40
C TYR A 6 -10.14 13.49 -13.97
N LYS A 7 -11.21 13.22 -14.72
CA LYS A 7 -12.20 14.25 -15.03
C LYS A 7 -12.92 14.64 -13.73
N THR A 8 -13.09 15.94 -13.51
CA THR A 8 -13.72 16.52 -12.32
C THR A 8 -15.23 16.23 -12.33
N SER A 9 -15.64 15.09 -11.80
CA SER A 9 -17.06 14.71 -11.69
C SER A 9 -17.57 14.66 -10.23
N THR A 10 -16.67 14.52 -9.25
CA THR A 10 -16.99 14.55 -7.81
C THR A 10 -15.89 15.30 -7.05
N PRO A 11 -16.23 16.10 -6.00
CA PRO A 11 -15.25 16.93 -5.29
C PRO A 11 -14.11 16.12 -4.66
N SER A 12 -14.36 14.85 -4.28
CA SER A 12 -13.34 13.93 -3.74
C SER A 12 -12.30 13.49 -4.76
N THR A 13 -12.66 13.46 -6.05
CA THR A 13 -11.82 12.93 -7.13
C THR A 13 -11.23 14.06 -7.99
N CYS A 14 -11.70 15.31 -7.85
CA CYS A 14 -11.27 16.45 -8.64
C CYS A 14 -9.75 16.71 -8.63
N ASN A 15 -9.09 16.46 -7.49
CA ASN A 15 -7.64 16.60 -7.35
C ASN A 15 -6.91 15.24 -7.34
N GLY A 16 -7.61 14.16 -7.69
CA GLY A 16 -7.08 12.81 -7.71
C GLY A 16 -6.22 12.58 -8.96
N ALA A 17 -5.01 12.07 -8.74
CA ALA A 17 -4.14 11.58 -9.80
C ALA A 17 -3.83 10.10 -9.54
N VAL A 18 -3.83 9.28 -10.60
CA VAL A 18 -3.45 7.87 -10.51
C VAL A 18 -2.31 7.60 -11.48
N ASP A 19 -1.38 6.76 -11.01
CA ASP A 19 -0.25 6.30 -11.79
C ASP A 19 -0.66 5.11 -12.66
N ASN A 20 -0.32 5.17 -13.95
CA ASN A 20 -0.57 4.09 -14.89
C ASN A 20 0.54 3.04 -14.79
N GLN A 21 0.31 2.00 -13.98
CA GLN A 21 1.19 0.84 -13.92
C GLN A 21 0.75 -0.24 -14.91
N VAL A 22 1.72 -0.84 -15.61
CA VAL A 22 1.51 -2.04 -16.42
C VAL A 22 0.95 -3.15 -15.52
N LYS A 23 -0.06 -3.89 -15.99
CA LYS A 23 -0.64 -5.01 -15.23
C LYS A 23 0.49 -5.97 -14.83
N SER A 24 0.74 -6.07 -13.52
CA SER A 24 1.74 -6.99 -12.99
C SER A 24 1.09 -8.33 -12.71
N ASN A 25 1.63 -9.41 -13.29
CA ASN A 25 1.41 -10.78 -12.85
C ASN A 25 2.53 -11.12 -11.86
N PRO A 26 2.31 -11.00 -10.55
CA PRO A 26 3.39 -11.23 -9.61
C PRO A 26 3.68 -12.73 -9.55
N GLN A 27 4.95 -13.14 -9.69
CA GLN A 27 5.35 -14.55 -9.57
C GLN A 27 5.07 -15.04 -8.15
N ASN A 28 4.21 -16.06 -8.02
CA ASN A 28 3.75 -16.60 -6.74
C ASN A 28 4.90 -17.02 -5.80
N ASN A 29 6.05 -17.46 -6.35
CA ASN A 29 7.19 -17.94 -5.57
C ASN A 29 7.99 -16.83 -4.86
N LEU A 30 7.78 -15.56 -5.23
CA LEU A 30 8.51 -14.41 -4.68
C LEU A 30 7.66 -13.58 -3.71
N ILE A 31 6.48 -14.08 -3.35
CA ILE A 31 5.48 -13.38 -2.55
C ILE A 31 5.24 -14.11 -1.25
N TYR A 32 5.28 -13.38 -0.13
CA TYR A 32 5.08 -13.93 1.21
C TYR A 32 3.95 -13.22 1.96
N GLY A 33 3.28 -13.96 2.84
CA GLY A 33 2.31 -13.39 3.76
C GLY A 33 2.98 -12.42 4.72
N GLN A 34 2.66 -11.13 4.61
CA GLN A 34 3.18 -10.12 5.53
C GLN A 34 2.18 -9.90 6.67
N HIS A 35 2.43 -10.53 7.82
CA HIS A 35 1.76 -10.12 9.04
C HIS A 35 2.27 -8.71 9.39
N ARG A 36 1.40 -7.70 9.32
CA ARG A 36 1.73 -6.35 9.79
C ARG A 36 1.72 -6.35 11.31
N CYS A 37 2.70 -7.02 11.89
CA CYS A 37 2.83 -7.11 13.34
C CYS A 37 2.99 -5.70 13.89
N GLY A 38 2.17 -5.37 14.89
CA GLY A 38 2.25 -4.12 15.63
C GLY A 38 2.09 -2.88 14.74
N LYS A 39 0.90 -2.68 14.14
CA LYS A 39 0.43 -1.46 13.43
C LYS A 39 0.68 -0.17 14.24
N GLY A 40 1.94 0.21 14.40
CA GLY A 40 2.41 1.20 15.36
C GLY A 40 2.54 0.74 16.82
N ARG A 41 2.51 -0.56 17.12
CA ARG A 41 2.68 -1.11 18.48
C ARG A 41 3.98 -1.90 18.61
N ASN A 42 4.64 -1.81 19.77
CA ASN A 42 5.81 -2.62 20.10
C ASN A 42 5.42 -4.03 20.59
N THR A 43 6.42 -4.85 20.94
CA THR A 43 6.24 -6.21 21.50
C THR A 43 5.47 -6.23 22.82
N ARG A 44 5.43 -5.12 23.57
CA ARG A 44 4.62 -4.94 24.79
C ARG A 44 3.17 -4.53 24.50
N GLY A 45 2.82 -4.33 23.23
CA GLY A 45 1.48 -3.87 22.82
C GLY A 45 1.24 -2.36 22.94
N ILE A 46 2.26 -1.59 23.33
CA ILE A 46 2.16 -0.13 23.51
C ILE A 46 2.31 0.57 22.16
N ILE A 47 1.49 1.59 21.90
CA ILE A 47 1.61 2.43 20.70
C ILE A 47 2.88 3.28 20.82
N THR A 48 3.86 3.02 19.97
CA THR A 48 5.10 3.79 19.88
C THR A 48 5.12 4.72 18.67
N THR A 49 4.31 4.43 17.64
CA THR A 49 4.17 5.31 16.47
C THR A 49 2.68 5.48 16.14
N GLY A 50 2.21 6.73 16.14
CA GLY A 50 0.84 7.09 15.79
C GLY A 50 0.53 6.98 14.29
N HIS A 51 -0.74 7.19 13.92
CA HIS A 51 -1.23 7.24 12.54
C HIS A 51 -0.96 5.98 11.69
N ARG A 52 -0.76 4.81 12.33
CA ARG A 52 -0.58 3.52 11.66
C ARG A 52 -1.74 2.59 12.00
N GLY A 53 -2.43 2.05 10.97
CA GLY A 53 -3.59 1.16 11.17
C GLY A 53 -4.52 1.14 9.94
N GLY A 54 -5.49 0.22 9.90
CA GLY A 54 -6.62 0.27 8.94
C GLY A 54 -6.39 -0.03 7.45
N GLY A 55 -5.14 -0.09 6.96
CA GLY A 55 -4.91 -0.29 5.52
C GLY A 55 -5.23 -1.69 4.96
N HIS A 56 -5.61 -1.77 3.68
CA HIS A 56 -5.88 -3.01 2.92
C HIS A 56 -4.73 -4.02 3.00
N LYS A 57 -5.01 -5.34 3.02
CA LYS A 57 -4.00 -6.42 3.10
C LYS A 57 -2.96 -6.31 1.98
N ARG A 58 -1.68 -6.57 2.29
CA ARG A 58 -0.56 -6.57 1.32
C ARG A 58 0.30 -7.80 1.57
N LEU A 59 0.93 -8.28 0.51
CA LEU A 59 1.92 -9.34 0.57
C LEU A 59 3.31 -8.71 0.42
N TYR A 60 4.30 -9.31 1.06
CA TYR A 60 5.69 -8.88 0.95
C TYR A 60 6.29 -9.45 -0.34
N ARG A 61 7.10 -8.67 -1.05
CA ARG A 61 7.84 -9.11 -2.23
C ARG A 61 9.32 -9.25 -1.86
N LYS A 62 9.92 -10.39 -2.20
CA LYS A 62 11.37 -10.57 -2.07
C LYS A 62 12.07 -9.75 -3.16
N ILE A 63 12.91 -8.80 -2.75
CA ILE A 63 13.71 -7.95 -3.63
C ILE A 63 15.17 -8.34 -3.40
N ASP A 64 15.93 -8.46 -4.49
CA ASP A 64 17.39 -8.57 -4.45
C ASP A 64 17.94 -7.14 -4.43
N PHE A 65 18.65 -6.76 -3.38
CA PHE A 65 19.08 -5.37 -3.11
C PHE A 65 20.53 -5.15 -3.51
#